data_AF-A0A9D6NSG0-F1
#
_entry.id   AF-A0A9D6NSG0-F1
#
_cell.length_a   1.000
_cell.length_b   1.000
_cell.length_c   1.000
_cell.angle_alpha   90.00
_cell.angle_beta   90.00
_cell.angle_gamma   90.00
#
_symmetry.space_group_name_H-M   'P 1'
#
loop_
_entity.id
_entity.type
_entity.pdbx_description
1 polymer ?
#
loop_
_entity_poly.entity_id
_entity_poly.type
_entity_poly.pdbx_seq_one_letter_code
_entity_poly.pdbx_strand_id
1 'polypeptide(L)'
;VYVLLQYGLGDPLFVTDRLPGKWRTFGTLGNPNWTGEFLAVAALISLGRVVALGEVKPSALDMKRGPSPSSVGWRLPSAQRWMVLALILILLALVATLARGAWLAFLVGAGAFTLVCRAHRGSHGASVPTTRSRRWFMPLAVPAGIGAAAALIVLPLLGNQEAIDHLLNLKSVRGRIWMWAVTWTMIKDAPWGGHGLGTFGLQFPLYQGKAFSQVWALSFIPNASFTSYAHNDYLQLWAEVGLVGLIAFGALVWILLKRGRALADDPVALGCWAVLISLLVNAAVAFPLQLPTTLMLFAVLLGAVEGAACNKTIVLSLSAAPVRISIWILAVIICLTAYRSSYHRLAADAALWRASAALEGHHWGEAEKAIRTAIDHAPTRLDGYCMLGRLQVEQGEYDRALTTLDQAMRLGFDTEVFDWKATALERSGRRAAAVATLNELAWLRPDLNWPRQRLSALNREDENHEGDKR
;
A
#
# COMPACT_ATOMS: atom_id res chain seq x y z
N VAL A 1 -18.43 9.86 -2.33
CA VAL A 1 -19.33 10.14 -3.47
C VAL A 1 -18.82 9.51 -4.75
N TYR A 2 -17.64 9.89 -5.28
CA TYR A 2 -17.10 9.31 -6.52
C TYR A 2 -17.06 7.77 -6.53
N VAL A 3 -16.60 7.15 -5.44
CA VAL A 3 -16.63 5.68 -5.25
C VAL A 3 -18.05 5.09 -5.39
N LEU A 4 -19.07 5.78 -4.88
CA LEU A 4 -20.46 5.30 -4.97
C LEU A 4 -21.05 5.50 -6.37
N LEU A 5 -20.65 6.56 -7.07
CA LEU A 5 -21.00 6.75 -8.49
C LEU A 5 -20.35 5.66 -9.33
N GLN A 6 -19.07 5.38 -9.10
CA GLN A 6 -18.35 4.29 -9.75
C GLN A 6 -19.02 2.93 -9.50
N TYR A 7 -19.54 2.71 -8.29
CA TYR A 7 -20.28 1.49 -7.94
C TYR A 7 -21.60 1.36 -8.70
N GLY A 8 -22.40 2.44 -8.74
CA GLY A 8 -23.77 2.39 -9.25
C GLY A 8 -23.93 2.66 -10.75
N LEU A 9 -23.02 3.44 -11.35
CA LEU A 9 -23.16 3.96 -12.71
C LEU A 9 -21.96 3.62 -13.62
N GLY A 10 -20.95 2.90 -13.11
CA GLY A 10 -19.66 2.73 -13.79
C GLY A 10 -18.74 3.94 -13.64
N ASP A 11 -17.52 3.87 -14.17
CA ASP A 11 -16.54 4.95 -14.03
C ASP A 11 -16.87 6.12 -14.99
N PRO A 12 -17.18 7.32 -14.47
CA PRO A 12 -17.57 8.44 -15.31
C PRO A 12 -16.37 9.21 -15.88
N LEU A 13 -15.13 8.92 -15.47
CA LEU A 13 -13.92 9.63 -15.90
C LEU A 13 -13.01 8.78 -16.79
N PHE A 14 -12.96 7.48 -16.54
CA PHE A 14 -12.11 6.56 -17.29
C PHE A 14 -12.96 5.57 -18.07
N VAL A 15 -12.66 5.36 -19.36
CA VAL A 15 -13.29 4.30 -20.16
C VAL A 15 -12.75 2.95 -19.69
N THR A 16 -13.37 2.38 -18.66
CA THR A 16 -12.90 1.18 -17.96
C THR A 16 -13.31 -0.13 -18.65
N ASP A 17 -13.94 -0.07 -19.83
CA ASP A 17 -14.51 -1.23 -20.55
C ASP A 17 -13.48 -2.31 -20.91
N ARG A 18 -12.17 -2.03 -20.76
CA ARG A 18 -11.08 -2.97 -21.06
C ARG A 18 -10.27 -3.43 -19.84
N LEU A 19 -10.61 -3.01 -18.61
CA LEU A 19 -9.81 -3.34 -17.42
C LEU A 19 -10.36 -4.58 -16.66
N PRO A 20 -9.51 -5.53 -16.21
CA PRO A 20 -9.93 -6.65 -15.35
C PRO A 20 -10.37 -6.15 -13.96
N GLY A 21 -11.50 -6.68 -13.41
CA GLY A 21 -11.98 -6.34 -12.06
C GLY A 21 -13.04 -5.23 -11.98
N LYS A 22 -13.77 -4.98 -13.08
CA LYS A 22 -14.77 -3.91 -13.30
C LYS A 22 -15.80 -3.65 -12.20
N TRP A 23 -16.11 -4.63 -11.35
CA TRP A 23 -17.09 -4.49 -10.27
C TRP A 23 -16.51 -3.89 -8.98
N ARG A 24 -15.17 -3.79 -8.84
CA ARG A 24 -14.55 -3.17 -7.65
C ARG A 24 -14.37 -1.69 -7.86
N THR A 25 -14.84 -0.93 -6.88
CA THR A 25 -14.62 0.51 -6.87
C THR A 25 -13.26 0.87 -6.28
N PHE A 26 -12.55 1.74 -6.98
CA PHE A 26 -11.21 2.20 -6.64
C PHE A 26 -11.12 3.71 -6.51
N GLY A 27 -12.19 4.46 -6.76
CA GLY A 27 -12.18 5.92 -6.65
C GLY A 27 -11.05 6.55 -7.45
N THR A 28 -10.50 7.66 -6.98
CA THR A 28 -9.40 8.38 -7.67
C THR A 28 -8.03 7.79 -7.40
N LEU A 29 -7.91 6.78 -6.52
CA LEU A 29 -6.63 6.20 -6.12
C LEU A 29 -6.21 5.02 -7.00
N GLY A 30 -7.03 4.60 -7.97
CA GLY A 30 -6.67 3.56 -8.94
C GLY A 30 -6.57 2.13 -8.36
N ASN A 31 -6.68 1.96 -7.03
CA ASN A 31 -6.68 0.65 -6.37
C ASN A 31 -7.78 0.58 -5.30
N PRO A 32 -8.66 -0.44 -5.32
CA PRO A 32 -9.72 -0.58 -4.32
C PRO A 32 -9.21 -0.72 -2.88
N ASN A 33 -8.04 -1.34 -2.68
CA ASN A 33 -7.48 -1.52 -1.34
C ASN A 33 -6.97 -0.20 -0.77
N TRP A 34 -6.31 0.64 -1.58
CA TRP A 34 -5.84 1.96 -1.16
C TRP A 34 -7.03 2.88 -0.85
N THR A 35 -8.09 2.81 -1.65
CA THR A 35 -9.33 3.55 -1.41
C THR A 35 -10.06 3.08 -0.18
N GLY A 36 -10.14 1.77 0.05
CA GLY A 36 -10.72 1.23 1.29
C GLY A 36 -9.97 1.74 2.51
N GLU A 37 -8.64 1.72 2.50
CA GLU A 37 -7.84 2.23 3.60
C GLU A 37 -8.03 3.74 3.85
N PHE A 38 -8.02 4.55 2.79
CA PHE A 38 -8.28 5.98 2.90
C PHE A 38 -9.68 6.27 3.49
N LEU A 39 -10.69 5.50 3.09
CA LEU A 39 -12.05 5.65 3.62
C LEU A 39 -12.15 5.20 5.09
N ALA A 40 -11.41 4.16 5.50
CA ALA A 40 -11.32 3.73 6.89
C ALA A 40 -10.72 4.84 7.78
N VAL A 41 -9.64 5.48 7.32
CA VAL A 41 -9.04 6.66 7.96
C VAL A 41 -10.07 7.77 8.12
N ALA A 42 -10.73 8.15 7.03
CA ALA A 42 -11.69 9.25 7.02
C ALA A 42 -12.90 8.97 7.93
N ALA A 43 -13.36 7.72 7.99
CA ALA A 43 -14.46 7.30 8.84
C ALA A 43 -14.14 7.44 10.34
N LEU A 44 -12.94 7.04 10.78
CA LEU A 44 -12.55 7.09 12.19
C LEU A 44 -12.31 8.53 12.68
N ILE A 45 -11.72 9.39 11.86
CA ILE A 45 -11.60 10.82 12.18
C ILE A 45 -12.99 11.47 12.25
N SER A 46 -13.86 11.15 11.30
CA SER A 46 -15.25 11.65 11.27
C SER A 46 -16.03 11.16 12.49
N LEU A 47 -15.84 9.92 12.92
CA LEU A 47 -16.42 9.37 14.14
C LEU A 47 -16.03 10.22 15.36
N GLY A 48 -14.73 10.51 15.53
CA GLY A 48 -14.24 11.38 16.60
C GLY A 48 -14.89 12.77 16.58
N ARG A 49 -15.01 13.38 15.40
CA ARG A 49 -15.68 14.69 15.22
C ARG A 49 -17.16 14.66 15.55
N VAL A 50 -17.89 13.61 15.16
CA VAL A 50 -19.32 13.44 15.48
C VAL A 50 -19.52 13.34 16.99
N VAL A 51 -18.65 12.63 17.70
CA VAL A 51 -18.69 12.52 19.16
C VAL A 51 -18.41 13.88 19.81
N ALA A 52 -17.36 14.59 19.37
CA ALA A 52 -17.00 15.91 19.89
C ALA A 52 -18.12 16.95 19.71
N LEU A 53 -18.77 16.99 18.53
CA LEU A 53 -19.91 17.88 18.29
C LEU A 53 -21.11 17.56 19.18
N GLY A 54 -21.27 16.29 19.56
CA GLY A 54 -22.29 15.86 20.50
C GLY A 54 -22.01 16.22 21.96
N GLU A 55 -20.80 16.68 22.30
CA GLU A 55 -20.37 17.06 23.67
C GLU A 55 -20.50 18.56 23.97
N VAL A 56 -20.81 19.39 22.96
CA VAL A 56 -21.02 20.83 23.14
C VAL A 56 -22.16 21.09 24.13
N LYS A 57 -21.84 21.68 25.28
CA LYS A 57 -22.84 22.09 26.29
C LYS A 57 -23.76 23.18 25.71
N PRO A 58 -25.08 23.14 25.95
CA PRO A 58 -25.97 24.24 25.59
C PRO A 58 -25.48 25.53 26.27
N SER A 59 -25.64 26.66 25.57
CA SER A 59 -25.12 27.94 26.03
C SER A 59 -25.84 28.42 27.29
N ALA A 60 -25.22 29.29 28.10
CA ALA A 60 -25.86 29.89 29.28
C ALA A 60 -27.13 30.71 28.92
N LEU A 61 -27.26 31.13 27.65
CA LEU A 61 -28.46 31.76 27.09
C LEU A 61 -29.61 30.74 26.89
N ASP A 62 -29.30 29.49 26.54
CA ASP A 62 -30.29 28.42 26.39
C ASP A 62 -30.85 27.95 27.74
N MET A 63 -30.07 28.03 28.82
CA MET A 63 -30.52 27.68 30.17
C MET A 63 -31.49 28.71 30.78
N LYS A 64 -31.46 29.97 30.35
CA LYS A 64 -32.37 31.02 30.84
C LYS A 64 -33.78 30.94 30.22
N ARG A 65 -33.93 30.29 29.07
CA ARG A 65 -35.24 30.01 28.47
C ARG A 65 -35.70 28.66 29.01
N GLY A 66 -36.61 28.67 30.00
CA GLY A 66 -37.19 27.45 30.56
C GLY A 66 -37.77 26.51 29.47
N PRO A 67 -37.94 25.21 29.77
CA PRO A 67 -38.32 24.24 28.76
C PRO A 67 -39.73 24.53 28.21
N SER A 68 -39.81 24.90 26.94
CA SER A 68 -41.08 24.95 26.20
C SER A 68 -41.57 23.52 25.91
N PRO A 69 -42.84 23.15 26.20
CA PRO A 69 -43.35 21.79 26.01
C PRO A 69 -43.45 21.33 24.55
N SER A 70 -43.27 22.21 23.55
CA SER A 70 -43.54 21.91 22.14
C SER A 70 -42.29 21.69 21.27
N SER A 71 -41.09 21.64 21.85
CA SER A 71 -39.84 21.50 21.07
C SER A 71 -38.96 20.32 21.50
N VAL A 72 -39.54 19.21 21.96
CA VAL A 72 -38.86 17.90 22.02
C VAL A 72 -38.71 17.30 20.61
N GLY A 73 -38.24 18.12 19.68
CA GLY A 73 -37.74 17.68 18.39
C GLY A 73 -36.22 17.63 18.51
N TRP A 74 -35.68 16.41 18.49
CA TRP A 74 -34.26 16.03 18.45
C TRP A 74 -33.55 16.65 17.23
N ARG A 75 -33.36 17.96 17.26
CA ARG A 75 -32.68 18.70 16.21
C ARG A 75 -31.19 18.73 16.53
N LEU A 76 -30.46 17.73 16.04
CA LEU A 76 -29.00 17.81 15.90
C LEU A 76 -28.65 19.16 15.22
N PRO A 77 -27.60 19.88 15.65
CA PRO A 77 -27.07 21.03 14.93
C PRO A 77 -26.89 20.69 13.44
N SER A 78 -27.16 21.62 12.53
CA SER A 78 -27.07 21.38 11.08
C SER A 78 -25.75 20.72 10.69
N ALA A 79 -24.63 21.20 11.25
CA ALA A 79 -23.29 20.64 11.02
C ALA A 79 -23.15 19.18 11.45
N GLN A 80 -23.76 18.77 12.56
CA GLN A 80 -23.69 17.38 13.03
C GLN A 80 -24.48 16.43 12.12
N ARG A 81 -25.61 16.88 11.54
CA ARG A 81 -26.38 16.08 10.57
C ARG A 81 -25.59 15.84 9.29
N TRP A 82 -24.96 16.89 8.76
CA TRP A 82 -24.11 16.78 7.58
C TRP A 82 -22.90 15.86 7.83
N MET A 83 -22.31 15.91 9.03
CA MET A 83 -21.21 15.02 9.41
C MET A 83 -21.64 13.56 9.52
N VAL A 84 -22.80 13.28 10.11
CA VAL A 84 -23.37 11.92 10.17
C VAL A 84 -23.69 11.40 8.77
N LEU A 85 -24.28 12.23 7.91
CA LEU A 85 -24.52 11.87 6.50
C LEU A 85 -23.21 11.57 5.77
N ALA A 86 -22.19 12.40 5.94
CA ALA A 86 -20.86 12.17 5.36
C ALA A 86 -20.26 10.85 5.85
N LEU A 87 -20.34 10.56 7.15
CA LEU A 87 -19.88 9.29 7.72
C LEU A 87 -20.62 8.09 7.10
N ILE A 88 -21.95 8.15 6.97
CA ILE A 88 -22.73 7.09 6.31
C ILE A 88 -22.25 6.87 4.86
N LEU A 89 -22.06 7.95 4.10
CA LEU A 89 -21.57 7.87 2.73
C LEU A 89 -20.14 7.29 2.64
N ILE A 90 -19.27 7.62 3.59
CA ILE A 90 -17.92 7.05 3.69
C ILE A 90 -17.99 5.55 3.99
N LEU A 91 -18.85 5.12 4.91
CA LEU A 91 -19.01 3.70 5.26
C LEU A 91 -19.60 2.89 4.11
N LEU A 92 -20.59 3.43 3.40
CA LEU A 92 -21.11 2.82 2.18
C LEU A 92 -20.00 2.71 1.12
N ALA A 93 -19.23 3.78 0.90
CA ALA A 93 -18.11 3.75 -0.04
C ALA A 93 -17.05 2.70 0.37
N LEU A 94 -16.75 2.59 1.67
CA LEU A 94 -15.79 1.62 2.21
C LEU A 94 -16.23 0.19 1.89
N VAL A 95 -17.50 -0.13 2.11
CA VAL A 95 -18.06 -1.44 1.73
C VAL A 95 -18.03 -1.62 0.20
N ALA A 96 -18.30 -0.60 -0.61
CA ALA A 96 -18.26 -0.72 -2.06
C ALA A 96 -16.86 -1.07 -2.64
N THR A 97 -15.77 -0.82 -1.90
CA THR A 97 -14.40 -1.17 -2.36
C THR A 97 -14.11 -2.67 -2.32
N LEU A 98 -14.87 -3.43 -1.53
CA LEU A 98 -14.66 -4.87 -1.29
C LEU A 98 -13.24 -5.18 -0.76
N ALA A 99 -12.63 -4.20 -0.10
CA ALA A 99 -11.32 -4.29 0.53
C ALA A 99 -11.42 -4.89 1.94
N ARG A 100 -11.50 -6.22 2.01
CA ARG A 100 -11.65 -7.00 3.27
C ARG A 100 -10.68 -6.59 4.39
N GLY A 101 -9.42 -6.31 4.04
CA GLY A 101 -8.41 -5.83 5.00
C GLY A 101 -8.76 -4.48 5.62
N ALA A 102 -9.22 -3.53 4.80
CA ALA A 102 -9.66 -2.21 5.26
C ALA A 102 -10.92 -2.29 6.14
N TRP A 103 -11.84 -3.21 5.84
CA TRP A 103 -13.02 -3.42 6.69
C TRP A 103 -12.65 -3.92 8.08
N LEU A 104 -11.81 -4.96 8.16
CA LEU A 104 -11.34 -5.51 9.42
C LEU A 104 -10.58 -4.44 10.22
N ALA A 105 -9.67 -3.72 9.57
CA ALA A 105 -8.91 -2.64 10.15
C ALA A 105 -9.82 -1.54 10.75
N PHE A 106 -10.81 -1.08 9.97
CA PHE A 106 -11.78 -0.11 10.44
C PHE A 106 -12.58 -0.61 11.64
N LEU A 107 -13.07 -1.86 11.60
CA LEU A 107 -13.84 -2.45 12.69
C LEU A 107 -13.03 -2.55 13.99
N VAL A 108 -11.76 -2.95 13.90
CA VAL A 108 -10.88 -3.02 15.07
C VAL A 108 -10.58 -1.61 15.60
N GLY A 109 -10.30 -0.64 14.72
CA GLY A 109 -10.09 0.76 15.12
C GLY A 109 -11.33 1.37 15.80
N ALA A 110 -12.51 1.19 15.22
CA ALA A 110 -13.77 1.65 15.80
C ALA A 110 -14.10 0.93 17.12
N GLY A 111 -13.81 -0.37 17.20
CA GLY A 111 -13.90 -1.15 18.44
C GLY A 111 -13.00 -0.60 19.54
N ALA A 112 -11.74 -0.29 19.22
CA ALA A 112 -10.80 0.31 20.16
C ALA A 112 -11.27 1.70 20.63
N PHE A 113 -11.73 2.55 19.71
CA PHE A 113 -12.32 3.86 20.02
C PHE A 113 -13.49 3.72 21.02
N THR A 114 -14.45 2.85 20.70
CA THR A 114 -15.65 2.66 21.53
C THR A 114 -15.33 2.06 22.90
N LEU A 115 -14.36 1.13 22.99
CA LEU A 115 -13.89 0.55 24.24
C LEU A 115 -13.32 1.61 25.18
N VAL A 116 -12.47 2.51 24.66
CA VAL A 116 -11.90 3.61 25.44
C VAL A 116 -13.00 4.56 25.93
N CYS A 117 -13.91 4.97 25.05
CA CYS A 117 -15.04 5.82 25.44
C CYS A 117 -15.91 5.18 26.55
N ARG A 118 -16.11 3.85 26.51
CA ARG A 118 -16.88 3.13 27.55
C ARG A 118 -16.12 3.03 28.87
N ALA A 119 -14.83 2.67 28.82
CA ALA A 119 -13.99 2.56 30.01
C ALA A 119 -13.84 3.90 30.74
N HIS A 120 -13.72 4.99 30.00
CA HIS A 120 -13.62 6.34 30.55
C HIS A 120 -14.89 6.76 31.32
N ARG A 121 -16.07 6.46 30.76
CA ARG A 121 -17.37 6.72 31.43
C ARG A 121 -17.57 5.90 32.69
N GLY A 122 -17.05 4.67 32.74
CA GLY A 122 -17.11 3.81 33.93
C GLY A 122 -16.25 4.33 35.08
N SER A 123 -15.20 5.09 34.78
CA SER A 123 -14.24 5.60 35.77
C SER A 123 -14.67 6.93 36.43
N HIS A 124 -15.51 7.74 35.77
CA HIS A 124 -15.91 9.08 36.23
C HIS A 124 -17.21 9.14 37.05
N GLY A 125 -17.79 7.99 37.44
CA GLY A 125 -18.98 7.95 38.29
C GLY A 125 -20.25 8.50 37.62
N ALA A 126 -21.41 7.99 38.02
CA ALA A 126 -22.71 8.31 37.44
C ALA A 126 -23.24 9.73 37.78
N SER A 127 -22.36 10.72 38.03
CA SER A 127 -22.71 12.02 38.60
C SER A 127 -22.93 13.15 37.58
N VAL A 128 -22.64 12.95 36.29
CA VAL A 128 -23.09 13.89 35.24
C VAL A 128 -24.42 13.39 34.67
N PRO A 129 -25.56 14.06 34.92
CA PRO A 129 -26.83 13.70 34.31
C PRO A 129 -26.81 14.11 32.83
N THR A 130 -26.14 13.32 32.00
CA THR A 130 -26.30 13.43 30.55
C THR A 130 -27.64 12.79 30.19
N THR A 131 -28.46 13.55 29.47
CA THR A 131 -29.81 13.17 29.03
C THR A 131 -29.88 11.73 28.49
N ARG A 132 -30.96 11.05 28.90
CA ARG A 132 -31.28 9.61 28.74
C ARG A 132 -31.20 9.07 27.29
N SER A 133 -31.12 9.94 26.28
CA SER A 133 -30.98 9.58 24.85
C SER A 133 -29.56 9.17 24.42
N ARG A 134 -28.54 9.46 25.23
CA ARG A 134 -27.11 9.20 24.90
C ARG A 134 -26.66 7.75 25.06
N ARG A 135 -27.51 6.88 25.66
CA ARG A 135 -27.17 5.49 26.04
C ARG A 135 -27.26 4.47 24.90
N TRP A 136 -27.96 4.79 23.81
CA TRP A 136 -28.32 3.81 22.77
C TRP A 136 -27.80 4.10 21.35
N PHE A 137 -27.37 5.34 21.05
CA PHE A 137 -27.01 5.69 19.67
C PHE A 137 -25.57 5.33 19.24
N MET A 138 -24.56 5.37 20.11
CA MET A 138 -23.16 5.17 19.65
C MET A 138 -22.69 3.72 19.50
N PRO A 139 -22.96 2.78 20.43
CA PRO A 139 -22.41 1.43 20.31
C PRO A 139 -23.24 0.49 19.40
N LEU A 140 -24.47 0.86 19.05
CA LEU A 140 -25.36 0.06 18.20
C LEU A 140 -25.62 0.67 16.82
N ALA A 141 -25.66 2.01 16.67
CA ALA A 141 -25.93 2.61 15.35
C ALA A 141 -24.74 2.54 14.38
N VAL A 142 -23.50 2.44 14.89
CA VAL A 142 -22.32 2.24 14.04
C VAL A 142 -22.28 0.79 13.52
N PRO A 143 -22.37 -0.27 14.35
CA PRO A 143 -22.50 -1.64 13.85
C PRO A 143 -23.77 -1.90 13.04
N ALA A 144 -24.92 -1.33 13.42
CA ALA A 144 -26.16 -1.47 12.65
C ALA A 144 -26.13 -0.69 11.33
N GLY A 145 -25.46 0.48 11.30
CA GLY A 145 -25.22 1.25 10.08
C GLY A 145 -24.22 0.55 9.16
N ILE A 146 -23.18 -0.08 9.71
CA ILE A 146 -22.23 -0.92 8.96
C ILE A 146 -22.92 -2.20 8.47
N GLY A 147 -23.76 -2.84 9.28
CA GLY A 147 -24.53 -4.02 8.90
C GLY A 147 -25.59 -3.73 7.83
N ALA A 148 -26.27 -2.59 7.91
CA ALA A 148 -27.21 -2.12 6.91
C ALA A 148 -26.51 -1.68 5.62
N ALA A 149 -25.36 -0.98 5.71
CA ALA A 149 -24.52 -0.63 4.57
C ALA A 149 -23.91 -1.87 3.89
N ALA A 150 -23.44 -2.84 4.68
CA ALA A 150 -22.98 -4.15 4.22
C ALA A 150 -24.11 -4.90 3.52
N ALA A 151 -25.32 -4.94 4.11
CA ALA A 151 -26.47 -5.57 3.48
C ALA A 151 -26.86 -4.87 2.16
N LEU A 152 -26.93 -3.52 2.12
CA LEU A 152 -27.30 -2.74 0.93
C LEU A 152 -26.33 -2.91 -0.25
N ILE A 153 -25.06 -3.25 0.01
CA ILE A 153 -24.02 -3.41 -1.01
C ILE A 153 -23.75 -4.88 -1.31
N VAL A 154 -23.74 -5.75 -0.32
CA VAL A 154 -23.49 -7.20 -0.48
C VAL A 154 -24.72 -7.92 -1.04
N LEU A 155 -25.95 -7.53 -0.68
CA LEU A 155 -27.16 -8.19 -1.19
C LEU A 155 -27.32 -8.06 -2.73
N PRO A 156 -27.10 -6.88 -3.36
CA PRO A 156 -27.09 -6.79 -4.82
C PRO A 156 -25.96 -7.58 -5.50
N LEU A 157 -24.83 -7.78 -4.81
CA LEU A 157 -23.70 -8.56 -5.31
C LEU A 157 -23.93 -10.07 -5.26
N LEU A 158 -24.93 -10.55 -4.50
CA LEU A 158 -25.35 -11.97 -4.53
C LEU A 158 -26.00 -12.37 -5.86
N GLY A 159 -26.36 -11.41 -6.72
CA GLY A 159 -26.78 -11.65 -8.10
C GLY A 159 -25.62 -11.65 -9.11
N ASN A 160 -24.40 -11.31 -8.69
CA ASN A 160 -23.22 -11.22 -9.55
C ASN A 160 -22.24 -12.34 -9.23
N GLN A 161 -22.17 -13.35 -10.09
CA GLN A 161 -21.34 -14.54 -9.90
C GLN A 161 -19.85 -14.19 -9.76
N GLU A 162 -19.34 -13.20 -10.50
CA GLU A 162 -17.94 -12.77 -10.39
C GLU A 162 -17.62 -12.13 -9.03
N ALA A 163 -18.59 -11.41 -8.45
CA ALA A 163 -18.44 -10.79 -7.13
C ALA A 163 -18.45 -11.85 -6.02
N ILE A 164 -19.32 -12.86 -6.12
CA ILE A 164 -19.34 -14.02 -5.23
C ILE A 164 -18.02 -14.79 -5.33
N ASP A 165 -17.59 -15.10 -6.56
CA ASP A 165 -16.33 -15.81 -6.81
C ASP A 165 -15.16 -15.03 -6.22
N HIS A 166 -15.17 -13.69 -6.26
CA HIS A 166 -14.15 -12.89 -5.61
C HIS A 166 -14.23 -12.87 -4.08
N LEU A 167 -15.43 -12.71 -3.51
CA LEU A 167 -15.64 -12.77 -2.06
C LEU A 167 -15.13 -14.09 -1.49
N LEU A 168 -15.40 -15.17 -2.21
CA LEU A 168 -14.95 -16.53 -1.92
C LEU A 168 -13.56 -16.86 -2.49
N ASN A 169 -12.89 -15.92 -3.15
CA ASN A 169 -11.64 -16.18 -3.87
C ASN A 169 -10.50 -16.49 -2.91
N LEU A 170 -10.24 -17.78 -2.77
CA LEU A 170 -9.12 -18.32 -2.01
C LEU A 170 -7.77 -18.16 -2.73
N LYS A 171 -7.73 -17.88 -4.04
CA LYS A 171 -6.45 -17.72 -4.78
C LYS A 171 -5.65 -16.54 -4.24
N SER A 172 -6.29 -15.41 -3.95
CA SER A 172 -5.60 -14.24 -3.37
C SER A 172 -5.05 -14.54 -1.97
N VAL A 173 -5.79 -15.30 -1.15
CA VAL A 173 -5.35 -15.72 0.19
C VAL A 173 -4.20 -16.71 0.09
N ARG A 174 -4.30 -17.72 -0.79
CA ARG A 174 -3.25 -18.71 -1.04
C ARG A 174 -1.98 -18.07 -1.59
N GLY A 175 -2.10 -17.07 -2.46
CA GLY A 175 -0.96 -16.27 -2.92
C GLY A 175 -0.25 -15.54 -1.78
N ARG A 176 -1.01 -14.98 -0.82
CA ARG A 176 -0.40 -14.38 0.39
C ARG A 176 0.26 -15.40 1.30
N ILE A 177 -0.38 -16.55 1.52
CA ILE A 177 0.22 -17.64 2.30
C ILE A 177 1.53 -18.09 1.65
N TRP A 178 1.56 -18.21 0.31
CA TRP A 178 2.79 -18.48 -0.43
C TRP A 178 3.86 -17.41 -0.19
N MET A 179 3.52 -16.13 -0.36
CA MET A 179 4.43 -15.01 -0.12
C MET A 179 4.98 -15.03 1.31
N TRP A 180 4.14 -15.32 2.31
CA TRP A 180 4.55 -15.40 3.71
C TRP A 180 5.43 -16.62 3.99
N ALA A 181 5.15 -17.77 3.37
CA ALA A 181 5.97 -18.96 3.50
C ALA A 181 7.37 -18.75 2.91
N VAL A 182 7.47 -18.10 1.74
CA VAL A 182 8.76 -17.70 1.16
C VAL A 182 9.43 -16.62 2.01
N THR A 183 8.70 -15.63 2.50
CA THR A 183 9.25 -14.62 3.42
C THR A 183 9.80 -15.27 4.71
N TRP A 184 9.17 -16.34 5.18
CA TRP A 184 9.66 -17.10 6.33
C TRP A 184 11.00 -17.80 6.04
N THR A 185 11.24 -18.27 4.82
CA THR A 185 12.56 -18.82 4.46
C THR A 185 13.63 -17.73 4.44
N MET A 186 13.29 -16.51 4.03
CA MET A 186 14.17 -15.33 4.19
C MET A 186 14.46 -15.08 5.67
N ILE A 187 13.44 -14.98 6.52
CA ILE A 187 13.60 -14.73 7.96
C ILE A 187 14.51 -15.76 8.62
N LYS A 188 14.40 -17.04 8.24
CA LYS A 188 15.26 -18.11 8.79
C LYS A 188 16.74 -17.95 8.40
N ASP A 189 17.04 -17.34 7.27
CA ASP A 189 18.42 -17.14 6.80
C ASP A 189 19.11 -15.99 7.56
N ALA A 190 18.39 -14.89 7.81
CA ALA A 190 18.91 -13.72 8.52
C ALA A 190 17.97 -13.20 9.63
N PRO A 191 17.74 -13.97 10.71
CA PRO A 191 16.67 -13.67 11.69
C PRO A 191 16.94 -12.41 12.54
N TRP A 192 18.20 -12.05 12.76
CA TRP A 192 18.58 -10.98 13.69
C TRP A 192 18.71 -9.62 13.03
N GLY A 193 19.41 -9.54 11.89
CA GLY A 193 19.71 -8.30 11.16
C GLY A 193 18.96 -8.15 9.83
N GLY A 194 18.22 -9.17 9.39
CA GLY A 194 17.53 -9.16 8.11
C GLY A 194 18.48 -9.07 6.91
N HIS A 195 17.93 -8.73 5.76
CA HIS A 195 18.64 -8.65 4.48
C HIS A 195 19.00 -7.22 4.06
N GLY A 196 18.66 -6.22 4.87
CA GLY A 196 18.77 -4.80 4.56
C GLY A 196 17.40 -4.14 4.33
N LEU A 197 17.28 -2.88 4.74
CA LEU A 197 16.05 -2.10 4.58
C LEU A 197 15.75 -1.86 3.09
N GLY A 198 14.52 -2.15 2.66
CA GLY A 198 14.07 -1.96 1.28
C GLY A 198 14.60 -2.98 0.27
N THR A 199 15.23 -4.07 0.72
CA THR A 199 15.78 -5.10 -0.18
C THR A 199 14.81 -6.23 -0.48
N PHE A 200 13.59 -6.23 0.07
CA PHE A 200 12.66 -7.36 -0.06
C PHE A 200 12.39 -7.74 -1.53
N GLY A 201 12.05 -6.77 -2.38
CA GLY A 201 11.77 -7.02 -3.80
C GLY A 201 12.96 -7.55 -4.60
N LEU A 202 14.20 -7.33 -4.12
CA LEU A 202 15.42 -7.86 -4.72
C LEU A 202 15.70 -9.30 -4.27
N GLN A 203 15.44 -9.60 -2.99
CA GLN A 203 15.75 -10.89 -2.38
C GLN A 203 14.65 -11.93 -2.63
N PHE A 204 13.39 -11.50 -2.59
CA PHE A 204 12.23 -12.41 -2.66
C PHE A 204 12.27 -13.37 -3.86
N PRO A 205 12.60 -12.95 -5.11
CA PRO A 205 12.66 -13.86 -6.25
C PRO A 205 13.68 -15.00 -6.07
N LEU A 206 14.83 -14.72 -5.45
CA LEU A 206 15.87 -15.73 -5.18
C LEU A 206 15.39 -16.78 -4.18
N TYR A 207 14.71 -16.35 -3.12
CA TYR A 207 14.13 -17.25 -2.12
C TYR A 207 12.92 -18.01 -2.66
N GLN A 208 12.13 -17.37 -3.52
CA GLN A 208 11.02 -18.01 -4.21
C GLN A 208 11.53 -19.16 -5.10
N GLY A 209 12.57 -18.89 -5.89
CA GLY A 209 13.22 -19.92 -6.71
C GLY A 209 13.70 -21.11 -5.86
N LYS A 210 14.40 -20.83 -4.76
CA LYS A 210 14.86 -21.87 -3.82
C LYS A 210 13.69 -22.69 -3.26
N ALA A 211 12.58 -22.03 -2.93
CA ALA A 211 11.39 -22.68 -2.38
C ALA A 211 10.77 -23.69 -3.36
N PHE A 212 10.85 -23.49 -4.68
CA PHE A 212 10.30 -24.45 -5.66
C PHE A 212 10.93 -25.84 -5.62
N SER A 213 12.16 -25.95 -5.09
CA SER A 213 12.81 -27.25 -4.87
C SER A 213 12.28 -28.01 -3.66
N GLN A 214 11.39 -27.40 -2.85
CA GLN A 214 10.95 -27.94 -1.57
C GLN A 214 9.55 -28.56 -1.69
N VAL A 215 9.36 -29.74 -1.09
CA VAL A 215 8.11 -30.52 -1.21
C VAL A 215 6.87 -29.74 -0.76
N TRP A 216 6.99 -28.94 0.30
CA TRP A 216 5.87 -28.13 0.81
C TRP A 216 5.40 -27.07 -0.20
N ALA A 217 6.28 -26.60 -1.09
CA ALA A 217 5.99 -25.55 -2.05
C ALA A 217 5.13 -26.04 -3.23
N LEU A 218 5.14 -27.34 -3.53
CA LEU A 218 4.49 -27.91 -4.73
C LEU A 218 3.01 -27.52 -4.84
N SER A 219 2.29 -27.50 -3.71
CA SER A 219 0.87 -27.13 -3.65
C SER A 219 0.57 -25.64 -3.83
N PHE A 220 1.62 -24.79 -3.76
CA PHE A 220 1.54 -23.34 -3.87
C PHE A 220 2.06 -22.81 -5.21
N ILE A 221 2.81 -23.60 -5.98
CA ILE A 221 3.34 -23.22 -7.31
C ILE A 221 2.29 -22.53 -8.20
N PRO A 222 1.04 -22.99 -8.30
CA PRO A 222 0.02 -22.33 -9.13
C PRO A 222 -0.36 -20.91 -8.68
N ASN A 223 0.04 -20.49 -7.48
CA ASN A 223 -0.20 -19.17 -6.90
C ASN A 223 1.09 -18.34 -6.77
N ALA A 224 2.23 -18.87 -7.24
CA ALA A 224 3.48 -18.14 -7.22
C ALA A 224 3.40 -16.94 -8.17
N SER A 225 3.94 -15.82 -7.76
CA SER A 225 3.98 -14.59 -8.56
C SER A 225 5.09 -13.68 -8.03
N PHE A 226 5.62 -12.83 -8.89
CA PHE A 226 6.53 -11.79 -8.46
C PHE A 226 5.81 -10.76 -7.59
N THR A 227 6.47 -10.35 -6.51
CA THR A 227 6.03 -9.24 -5.67
C THR A 227 7.23 -8.46 -5.16
N SER A 228 7.06 -7.15 -5.02
CA SER A 228 8.06 -6.27 -4.40
C SER A 228 7.85 -6.13 -2.89
N TYR A 229 6.75 -6.67 -2.35
CA TYR A 229 6.35 -6.53 -0.95
C TYR A 229 5.76 -7.83 -0.39
N ALA A 230 5.93 -8.08 0.92
CA ALA A 230 5.45 -9.31 1.55
C ALA A 230 3.92 -9.37 1.72
N HIS A 231 3.22 -8.25 1.46
CA HIS A 231 1.81 -8.07 1.84
C HIS A 231 1.54 -8.36 3.33
N ASN A 232 2.53 -8.08 4.17
CA ASN A 232 2.50 -8.07 5.62
C ASN A 232 3.73 -7.27 6.09
N ASP A 233 3.51 -6.05 6.55
CA ASP A 233 4.61 -5.14 6.94
C ASP A 233 5.45 -5.72 8.10
N TYR A 234 4.87 -6.54 8.97
CA TYR A 234 5.61 -7.15 10.09
C TYR A 234 6.58 -8.23 9.60
N LEU A 235 6.14 -9.09 8.68
CA LEU A 235 7.01 -10.09 8.07
C LEU A 235 8.08 -9.45 7.20
N GLN A 236 7.71 -8.40 6.44
CA GLN A 236 8.69 -7.65 5.65
C GLN A 236 9.71 -6.96 6.55
N LEU A 237 9.28 -6.28 7.61
CA LEU A 237 10.17 -5.64 8.58
C LEU A 237 11.14 -6.65 9.20
N TRP A 238 10.67 -7.85 9.54
CA TRP A 238 11.55 -8.91 10.05
C TRP A 238 12.52 -9.40 8.97
N ALA A 239 12.06 -9.64 7.74
CA ALA A 239 12.92 -10.10 6.66
C ALA A 239 14.01 -9.07 6.28
N GLU A 240 13.71 -7.77 6.37
CA GLU A 240 14.61 -6.68 5.98
C GLU A 240 15.51 -6.18 7.11
N VAL A 241 14.96 -5.97 8.31
CA VAL A 241 15.66 -5.32 9.45
C VAL A 241 15.94 -6.32 10.59
N GLY A 242 15.38 -7.53 10.50
CA GLY A 242 15.58 -8.55 11.50
C GLY A 242 14.76 -8.35 12.78
N LEU A 243 14.98 -9.23 13.75
CA LEU A 243 14.28 -9.21 15.04
C LEU A 243 14.50 -7.89 15.80
N VAL A 244 15.66 -7.25 15.63
CA VAL A 244 15.95 -5.96 16.28
C VAL A 244 14.98 -4.87 15.81
N GLY A 245 14.76 -4.76 14.50
CA GLY A 245 13.78 -3.84 13.93
C GLY A 245 12.35 -4.14 14.39
N LEU A 246 12.01 -5.43 14.44
CA LEU A 246 10.68 -5.87 14.89
C LEU A 246 10.42 -5.52 16.36
N ILE A 247 11.41 -5.69 17.25
CA ILE A 247 11.30 -5.31 18.67
C ILE A 247 11.15 -3.79 18.81
N ALA A 248 11.95 -3.01 18.08
CA ALA A 248 11.86 -1.54 18.12
C ALA A 248 10.48 -1.05 17.65
N PHE A 249 9.96 -1.62 16.56
CA PHE A 249 8.62 -1.31 16.07
C PHE A 249 7.53 -1.78 17.05
N GLY A 250 7.70 -2.96 17.64
CA GLY A 250 6.80 -3.47 18.68
C GLY A 250 6.75 -2.55 19.91
N ALA A 251 7.89 -1.98 20.32
CA ALA A 251 7.94 -1.00 21.40
C ALA A 251 7.17 0.29 21.05
N LEU A 252 7.31 0.78 19.81
CA LEU A 252 6.53 1.93 19.31
C LEU A 252 5.01 1.63 19.35
N VAL A 253 4.59 0.47 18.83
CA VAL A 253 3.19 0.04 18.84
C VAL A 253 2.67 -0.09 20.27
N TRP A 254 3.47 -0.63 21.19
CA TRP A 254 3.11 -0.76 22.60
C TRP A 254 2.89 0.60 23.29
N ILE A 255 3.78 1.56 23.05
CA ILE A 255 3.64 2.93 23.57
C ILE A 255 2.35 3.55 23.02
N LEU A 256 2.13 3.44 21.71
CA LEU A 256 0.95 3.96 21.04
C LEU A 256 -0.35 3.38 21.61
N LEU A 257 -0.42 2.06 21.80
CA LEU A 257 -1.61 1.39 22.34
C LEU A 257 -2.00 1.93 23.72
N LYS A 258 -1.03 2.34 24.54
CA LYS A 258 -1.28 2.92 25.86
C LYS A 258 -1.87 4.32 25.82
N ARG A 259 -1.73 5.06 24.71
CA ARG A 259 -2.20 6.45 24.59
C ARG A 259 -3.72 6.60 24.57
N GLY A 260 -4.46 5.57 24.15
CA GLY A 260 -5.92 5.64 24.02
C GLY A 260 -6.62 6.19 25.26
N ARG A 261 -6.26 5.71 26.47
CA ARG A 261 -6.88 6.17 27.73
C ARG A 261 -6.62 7.64 28.03
N ALA A 262 -5.43 8.16 27.69
CA ALA A 262 -5.08 9.55 27.92
C ALA A 262 -5.84 10.51 26.97
N LEU A 263 -6.35 10.00 25.85
CA LEU A 263 -7.09 10.75 24.85
C LEU A 263 -8.60 10.68 25.03
N ALA A 264 -9.09 10.08 26.12
CA ALA A 264 -10.51 9.81 26.28
C ALA A 264 -11.38 11.07 26.37
N ASP A 265 -10.79 12.20 26.80
CA ASP A 265 -11.43 13.52 26.87
C ASP A 265 -11.34 14.33 25.56
N ASP A 266 -10.56 13.88 24.58
CA ASP A 266 -10.47 14.48 23.25
C ASP A 266 -10.92 13.45 22.19
N PRO A 267 -12.22 13.44 21.83
CA PRO A 267 -12.74 12.48 20.87
C PRO A 267 -12.10 12.57 19.49
N VAL A 268 -11.57 13.74 19.09
CA VAL A 268 -10.91 13.90 17.78
C VAL A 268 -9.53 13.25 17.82
N ALA A 269 -8.73 13.53 18.84
CA ALA A 269 -7.44 12.88 19.03
C ALA A 269 -7.59 11.36 19.25
N LEU A 270 -8.62 10.92 19.96
CA LEU A 270 -8.96 9.50 20.09
C LEU A 270 -9.34 8.88 18.74
N GLY A 271 -10.01 9.62 17.86
CA GLY A 271 -10.27 9.23 16.47
C GLY A 271 -8.99 9.04 15.68
N CYS A 272 -8.02 9.96 15.80
CA CYS A 272 -6.68 9.83 15.20
C CYS A 272 -5.93 8.61 15.73
N TRP A 273 -6.01 8.34 17.04
CA TRP A 273 -5.44 7.13 17.65
C TRP A 273 -6.08 5.86 17.08
N ALA A 274 -7.41 5.83 16.92
CA ALA A 274 -8.12 4.72 16.30
C ALA A 274 -7.70 4.48 14.84
N VAL A 275 -7.38 5.55 14.09
CA VAL A 275 -6.79 5.42 12.75
C VAL A 275 -5.45 4.68 12.80
N LEU A 276 -4.56 5.03 13.73
CA LEU A 276 -3.28 4.34 13.85
C LEU A 276 -3.47 2.85 14.15
N ILE A 277 -4.43 2.49 15.00
CA ILE A 277 -4.81 1.08 15.23
C ILE A 277 -5.30 0.42 13.94
N SER A 278 -6.16 1.10 13.19
CA SER A 278 -6.65 0.61 11.89
C SER A 278 -5.49 0.35 10.92
N LEU A 279 -4.55 1.29 10.76
CA LEU A 279 -3.39 1.13 9.88
C LEU A 279 -2.52 -0.06 10.31
N LEU A 280 -2.27 -0.22 11.61
CA LEU A 280 -1.49 -1.35 12.14
C LEU A 280 -2.18 -2.70 11.92
N VAL A 281 -3.51 -2.76 12.00
CA VAL A 281 -4.26 -3.99 11.69
C VAL A 281 -4.20 -4.29 10.19
N ASN A 282 -4.36 -3.28 9.34
CA ASN A 282 -4.24 -3.45 7.89
C ASN A 282 -2.83 -3.92 7.49
N ALA A 283 -1.80 -3.43 8.18
CA ALA A 283 -0.40 -3.81 7.99
C ALA A 283 -0.11 -5.31 8.22
N ALA A 284 -0.99 -6.05 8.92
CA ALA A 284 -0.86 -7.50 9.09
C ALA A 284 -1.22 -8.29 7.82
N VAL A 285 -2.00 -7.70 6.92
CA VAL A 285 -2.53 -8.35 5.72
C VAL A 285 -2.26 -7.54 4.45
N ALA A 286 -1.56 -6.42 4.57
CA ALA A 286 -1.22 -5.52 3.48
C ALA A 286 0.14 -4.87 3.79
N PHE A 287 0.49 -3.83 3.04
CA PHE A 287 1.77 -3.12 3.13
C PHE A 287 1.58 -1.58 3.15
N PRO A 288 0.63 -1.05 3.94
CA PRO A 288 0.36 0.40 3.97
C PRO A 288 1.57 1.23 4.39
N LEU A 289 2.48 0.68 5.21
CA LEU A 289 3.66 1.43 5.65
C LEU A 289 4.73 1.55 4.56
N GLN A 290 4.62 0.81 3.46
CA GLN A 290 5.48 0.94 2.28
C GLN A 290 4.97 2.00 1.29
N LEU A 291 3.70 2.42 1.42
CA LEU A 291 3.12 3.46 0.57
C LEU A 291 3.49 4.83 1.15
N PRO A 292 4.20 5.71 0.40
CA PRO A 292 4.66 6.99 0.93
C PRO A 292 3.55 7.87 1.53
N THR A 293 2.37 7.86 0.92
CA THR A 293 1.21 8.62 1.36
C THR A 293 0.69 8.13 2.72
N THR A 294 0.51 6.82 2.88
CA THR A 294 0.01 6.23 4.11
C THR A 294 1.07 6.24 5.22
N LEU A 295 2.35 6.07 4.89
CA LEU A 295 3.46 6.22 5.83
C LEU A 295 3.56 7.66 6.36
N MET A 296 3.42 8.66 5.49
CA MET A 296 3.42 10.07 5.90
C MET A 296 2.22 10.38 6.80
N LEU A 297 1.03 9.87 6.44
CA LEU A 297 -0.15 10.00 7.28
C LEU A 297 0.04 9.33 8.65
N PHE A 298 0.61 8.12 8.70
CA PHE A 298 0.94 7.42 9.94
C PHE A 298 1.87 8.27 10.83
N ALA A 299 2.93 8.85 10.26
CA ALA A 299 3.87 9.70 11.00
C ALA A 299 3.21 10.98 11.55
N VAL A 300 2.38 11.66 10.74
CA VAL A 300 1.66 12.87 11.16
C VAL A 300 0.66 12.56 12.28
N LEU A 301 -0.12 11.49 12.13
CA LEU A 301 -1.10 11.08 13.13
C LEU A 301 -0.43 10.61 14.42
N LEU A 302 0.70 9.92 14.32
CA LEU A 302 1.51 9.54 15.48
C LEU A 302 1.96 10.79 16.26
N GLY A 303 2.48 11.80 15.56
CA GLY A 303 2.86 13.08 16.18
C GLY A 303 1.66 13.80 16.82
N ALA A 304 0.51 13.83 16.15
CA ALA A 304 -0.71 14.44 16.68
C ALA A 304 -1.23 13.70 17.94
N VAL A 305 -1.21 12.38 17.93
CA VAL A 305 -1.63 11.52 19.06
C VAL A 305 -0.69 11.67 20.25
N GLU A 306 0.62 11.66 20.02
CA GLU A 306 1.60 11.89 21.09
C GLU A 306 1.51 13.31 21.65
N GLY A 307 1.32 14.31 20.79
CA GLY A 307 1.13 15.70 21.20
C GLY A 307 -0.13 15.92 22.02
N ALA A 308 -1.25 15.28 21.66
CA ALA A 308 -2.49 15.34 22.41
C ALA A 308 -2.45 14.54 23.72
N ALA A 309 -1.71 13.42 23.76
CA ALA A 309 -1.61 12.57 24.95
C ALA A 309 -0.61 13.10 26.00
N CYS A 310 0.39 13.88 25.59
CA CYS A 310 1.42 14.41 26.49
C CYS A 310 1.03 15.79 27.04
N ASN A 311 0.61 15.83 28.31
CA ASN A 311 0.41 17.09 29.05
C ASN A 311 1.73 17.83 29.40
N LYS A 312 2.89 17.20 29.14
CA LYS A 312 4.20 17.82 29.35
C LYS A 312 4.69 18.36 28.02
N THR A 313 4.43 19.65 27.78
CA THR A 313 5.14 20.37 26.73
C THR A 313 6.54 20.67 27.22
N ILE A 314 7.53 19.99 26.66
CA ILE A 314 8.91 20.48 26.75
C ILE A 314 8.94 21.72 25.86
N VAL A 315 8.84 22.90 26.47
CA VAL A 315 9.07 24.15 25.75
C VAL A 315 10.56 24.19 25.44
N LEU A 316 10.92 23.70 24.26
CA LEU A 316 12.23 23.97 23.68
C LEU A 316 12.29 25.49 23.47
N SER A 317 12.99 26.19 24.35
CA SER A 317 13.29 27.61 24.18
C SER A 317 14.25 27.75 23.00
N LEU A 318 13.69 27.76 21.79
CA LEU A 318 14.39 28.10 20.55
C LEU A 318 14.63 29.63 20.48
N SER A 319 14.82 30.28 21.62
CA SER A 319 14.96 31.74 21.73
C SER A 319 16.28 32.23 21.15
N ALA A 320 17.31 31.39 21.16
CA ALA A 320 18.57 31.69 20.51
C ALA A 320 18.37 31.73 18.99
N ALA A 321 18.54 32.91 18.39
CA ALA A 321 18.61 33.12 16.95
C ALA A 321 19.44 32.04 16.20
N PRO A 322 20.64 31.61 16.67
CA PRO A 322 21.41 30.59 15.97
C PRO A 322 20.68 29.25 15.85
N VAL A 323 19.96 28.79 16.88
CA VAL A 323 19.26 27.49 16.84
C VAL A 323 18.11 27.50 15.83
N ARG A 324 17.34 28.60 15.77
CA ARG A 324 16.28 28.77 14.76
C ARG A 324 16.84 28.78 13.35
N ILE A 325 17.94 29.52 13.16
CA ILE A 325 18.64 29.59 11.88
C ILE A 325 19.14 28.19 11.48
N SER A 326 19.74 27.42 12.39
CA SER A 326 20.18 26.05 12.14
C SER A 326 19.04 25.11 11.75
N ILE A 327 17.88 25.20 12.41
CA ILE A 327 16.69 24.39 12.05
C ILE A 327 16.20 24.77 10.65
N TRP A 328 16.11 26.05 10.33
CA TRP A 328 15.69 26.51 9.01
C TRP A 328 16.68 26.08 7.93
N ILE A 329 17.99 26.21 8.18
CA ILE A 329 19.03 25.71 7.26
C ILE A 329 18.88 24.21 7.06
N LEU A 330 18.71 23.43 8.13
CA LEU A 330 18.52 21.98 8.04
C LEU A 330 17.25 21.63 7.24
N ALA A 331 16.13 22.31 7.51
CA ALA A 331 14.88 22.12 6.77
C ALA A 331 15.05 22.47 5.29
N VAL A 332 15.72 23.58 4.97
CA VAL A 332 16.04 23.98 3.59
C VAL A 332 16.94 22.94 2.92
N ILE A 333 17.97 22.44 3.60
CA ILE A 333 18.85 21.38 3.07
C ILE A 333 18.05 20.11 2.78
N ILE A 334 17.18 19.67 3.71
CA ILE A 334 16.32 18.50 3.52
C ILE A 334 15.38 18.71 2.33
N CYS A 335 14.72 19.86 2.24
CA CYS A 335 13.81 20.20 1.14
C CYS A 335 14.54 20.29 -0.20
N LEU A 336 15.72 20.90 -0.26
CA LEU A 336 16.53 20.98 -1.47
C LEU A 336 17.05 19.61 -1.91
N THR A 337 17.44 18.77 -0.96
CA THR A 337 17.87 17.38 -1.24
C THR A 337 16.71 16.55 -1.76
N ALA A 338 15.53 16.65 -1.13
CA ALA A 338 14.31 15.98 -1.57
C ALA A 338 13.84 16.49 -2.94
N TYR A 339 13.93 17.80 -3.19
CA TYR A 339 13.63 18.41 -4.48
C TYR A 339 14.59 17.92 -5.56
N ARG A 340 15.91 17.99 -5.33
CA ARG A 340 16.94 17.50 -6.25
C ARG A 340 16.71 16.03 -6.57
N SER A 341 16.53 15.18 -5.55
CA SER A 341 16.28 13.75 -5.74
C SER A 341 15.01 13.49 -6.58
N SER A 342 13.93 14.24 -6.32
CA SER A 342 12.68 14.13 -7.08
C SER A 342 12.81 14.65 -8.50
N TYR A 343 13.54 15.75 -8.71
CA TYR A 343 13.82 16.31 -10.04
C TYR A 343 14.59 15.30 -10.91
N HIS A 344 15.66 14.71 -10.37
CA HIS A 344 16.45 13.71 -11.10
C HIS A 344 15.61 12.48 -11.47
N ARG A 345 14.74 11.99 -10.57
CA ARG A 345 13.81 10.89 -10.90
C ARG A 345 12.84 11.26 -12.02
N LEU A 346 12.20 12.42 -11.93
CA LEU A 346 11.24 12.88 -12.94
C LEU A 346 11.92 13.13 -14.30
N ALA A 347 13.12 13.72 -14.29
CA ALA A 347 13.91 13.95 -15.49
C ALA A 347 14.30 12.63 -16.16
N ALA A 348 14.71 11.63 -15.37
CA ALA A 348 15.00 10.29 -15.86
C ALA A 348 13.75 9.63 -16.48
N ASP A 349 12.60 9.65 -15.79
CA ASP A 349 11.35 9.08 -16.31
C ASP A 349 10.93 9.75 -17.64
N ALA A 350 11.02 11.09 -17.71
CA ALA A 350 10.72 11.82 -18.93
C ALA A 350 11.72 11.52 -20.07
N ALA A 351 12.98 11.24 -19.75
CA ALA A 351 13.98 10.84 -20.73
C ALA A 351 13.76 9.41 -21.22
N LEU A 352 13.42 8.46 -20.33
CA LEU A 352 13.06 7.08 -20.70
C LEU A 352 11.81 7.03 -21.59
N TRP A 353 10.81 7.88 -21.31
CA TRP A 353 9.62 7.95 -22.15
C TRP A 353 9.95 8.40 -23.58
N ARG A 354 10.81 9.43 -23.73
CA ARG A 354 11.31 9.86 -25.05
C ARG A 354 12.14 8.77 -25.72
N ALA A 355 12.99 8.08 -24.96
CA ALA A 355 13.77 6.96 -25.46
C ALA A 355 12.88 5.84 -26.00
N SER A 356 11.78 5.51 -25.32
CA SER A 356 10.86 4.46 -25.74
C SER A 356 10.20 4.81 -27.07
N ALA A 357 9.70 6.05 -27.19
CA ALA A 357 9.12 6.55 -28.42
C ALA A 357 10.14 6.55 -29.59
N ALA A 358 11.39 6.95 -29.32
CA ALA A 358 12.46 6.93 -30.32
C ALA A 358 12.86 5.51 -30.75
N LEU A 359 12.88 4.55 -29.81
CA LEU A 359 13.14 3.13 -30.11
C LEU A 359 12.04 2.52 -30.97
N GLU A 360 10.77 2.81 -30.67
CA GLU A 360 9.63 2.37 -31.49
C GLU A 360 9.65 2.99 -32.89
N GLY A 361 10.10 4.24 -33.01
CA GLY A 361 10.30 4.92 -34.28
C GLY A 361 11.61 4.57 -35.01
N HIS A 362 12.42 3.65 -34.49
CA HIS A 362 13.75 3.29 -35.01
C HIS A 362 14.73 4.48 -35.15
N HIS A 363 14.54 5.55 -34.39
CA HIS A 363 15.43 6.72 -34.35
C HIS A 363 16.59 6.49 -33.38
N TRP A 364 17.55 5.65 -33.77
CA TRP A 364 18.61 5.12 -32.89
C TRP A 364 19.44 6.20 -32.17
N GLY A 365 19.83 7.27 -32.87
CA GLY A 365 20.64 8.34 -32.28
C GLY A 365 19.89 9.15 -31.22
N GLU A 366 18.60 9.41 -31.45
CA GLU A 366 17.75 10.09 -30.47
C GLU A 366 17.47 9.19 -29.25
N ALA A 367 17.22 7.90 -29.50
CA ALA A 367 17.06 6.91 -28.45
C ALA A 367 18.30 6.85 -27.55
N GLU A 368 19.50 6.72 -28.12
CA GLU A 368 20.74 6.65 -27.34
C GLU A 368 20.94 7.90 -26.47
N LYS A 369 20.72 9.09 -27.04
CA LYS A 369 20.86 10.36 -26.31
C LYS A 369 19.87 10.44 -25.15
N ALA A 370 18.62 10.07 -25.38
CA ALA A 370 17.59 10.07 -24.33
C ALA A 370 17.90 9.04 -23.23
N ILE A 371 18.36 7.84 -23.60
CA ILE A 371 18.74 6.80 -22.64
C ILE A 371 19.93 7.25 -21.78
N ARG A 372 20.98 7.82 -22.39
CA ARG A 372 22.15 8.34 -21.66
C ARG A 372 21.74 9.45 -20.70
N THR A 373 20.87 10.36 -21.14
CA THR A 373 20.31 11.40 -20.27
C THR A 373 19.58 10.80 -19.06
N ALA A 374 18.81 9.72 -19.26
CA ALA A 374 18.15 9.02 -18.16
C ALA A 374 19.15 8.41 -17.17
N ILE A 375 20.20 7.75 -17.67
CA ILE A 375 21.27 7.15 -16.86
C ILE A 375 22.04 8.22 -16.09
N ASP A 376 22.34 9.37 -16.70
CA ASP A 376 23.06 10.48 -16.04
C ASP A 376 22.25 11.06 -14.88
N HIS A 377 20.93 11.18 -15.05
CA HIS A 377 20.05 11.64 -13.98
C HIS A 377 19.83 10.60 -12.89
N ALA A 378 19.79 9.31 -13.23
CA ALA A 378 19.48 8.23 -12.30
C ALA A 378 20.34 6.97 -12.56
N PRO A 379 21.65 7.00 -12.21
CA PRO A 379 22.60 5.94 -12.55
C PRO A 379 22.38 4.62 -11.81
N THR A 380 21.52 4.62 -10.79
CA THR A 380 21.16 3.42 -10.02
C THR A 380 19.86 2.77 -10.50
N ARG A 381 19.21 3.30 -11.54
CA ARG A 381 18.00 2.68 -12.09
C ARG A 381 18.35 1.69 -13.19
N LEU A 382 17.75 0.51 -13.12
CA LEU A 382 18.02 -0.59 -14.06
C LEU A 382 17.42 -0.35 -15.46
N ASP A 383 16.30 0.38 -15.56
CA ASP A 383 15.53 0.58 -16.79
C ASP A 383 16.31 1.33 -17.87
N GLY A 384 17.11 2.33 -17.50
CA GLY A 384 18.02 3.01 -18.42
C GLY A 384 19.03 2.04 -19.05
N TYR A 385 19.60 1.14 -18.25
CA TYR A 385 20.52 0.12 -18.77
C TYR A 385 19.80 -0.96 -19.57
N CYS A 386 18.58 -1.34 -19.20
CA CYS A 386 17.74 -2.26 -19.97
C CYS A 386 17.48 -1.72 -21.39
N MET A 387 17.06 -0.45 -21.48
CA MET A 387 16.80 0.21 -22.77
C MET A 387 18.08 0.40 -23.59
N LEU A 388 19.22 0.69 -22.94
CA LEU A 388 20.51 0.76 -23.62
C LEU A 388 20.93 -0.61 -24.17
N GLY A 389 20.74 -1.67 -23.39
CA GLY A 389 20.99 -3.05 -23.81
C GLY A 389 20.11 -3.42 -25.02
N ARG A 390 18.81 -3.14 -24.95
CA ARG A 390 17.88 -3.30 -26.10
C ARG A 390 18.39 -2.58 -27.34
N LEU A 391 18.74 -1.29 -27.23
CA LEU A 391 19.26 -0.50 -28.35
C LEU A 391 20.49 -1.16 -28.98
N GLN A 392 21.45 -1.60 -28.14
CA GLN A 392 22.68 -2.25 -28.60
C GLN A 392 22.39 -3.59 -29.29
N VAL A 393 21.41 -4.37 -28.82
CA VAL A 393 20.95 -5.59 -29.50
C VAL A 393 20.39 -5.29 -30.89
N GLU A 394 19.59 -4.24 -31.03
CA GLU A 394 19.02 -3.84 -32.34
C GLU A 394 20.09 -3.29 -33.29
N GLN A 395 21.16 -2.71 -32.76
CA GLN A 395 22.33 -2.27 -33.53
C GLN A 395 23.31 -3.42 -33.88
N GLY A 396 23.07 -4.64 -33.39
CA GLY A 396 23.95 -5.79 -33.59
C GLY A 396 25.20 -5.81 -32.70
N GLU A 397 25.29 -4.93 -31.71
CA GLU A 397 26.44 -4.80 -30.80
C GLU A 397 26.32 -5.75 -29.60
N TYR A 398 26.28 -7.06 -29.86
CA TYR A 398 25.88 -8.05 -28.84
C TYR A 398 26.79 -8.10 -27.60
N ASP A 399 28.11 -8.00 -27.73
CA ASP A 399 29.01 -8.02 -26.56
C ASP A 399 28.87 -6.80 -25.65
N ARG A 400 28.64 -5.62 -26.25
CA ARG A 400 28.32 -4.40 -25.51
C ARG A 400 26.97 -4.54 -24.81
N ALA A 401 25.96 -5.06 -25.52
CA ALA A 401 24.64 -5.33 -24.95
C ALA A 401 24.71 -6.22 -23.73
N LEU A 402 25.44 -7.34 -23.80
CA LEU A 402 25.58 -8.27 -22.66
C LEU A 402 26.23 -7.60 -21.46
N THR A 403 27.28 -6.79 -21.66
CA THR A 403 27.93 -6.05 -20.58
C THR A 403 26.97 -5.06 -19.92
N THR A 404 26.19 -4.32 -20.72
CA THR A 404 25.19 -3.36 -20.25
C THR A 404 24.05 -4.05 -19.49
N LEU A 405 23.57 -5.19 -20.00
CA LEU A 405 22.49 -5.96 -19.39
C LEU A 405 22.96 -6.63 -18.09
N ASP A 406 24.21 -7.10 -18.02
CA ASP A 406 24.81 -7.58 -16.78
C ASP A 406 24.91 -6.46 -15.73
N GLN A 407 25.18 -5.22 -16.14
CA GLN A 407 25.10 -4.07 -15.25
C GLN A 407 23.66 -3.83 -14.76
N ALA A 408 22.66 -3.95 -15.64
CA ALA A 408 21.25 -3.85 -15.25
C ALA A 408 20.88 -4.93 -14.21
N MET A 409 21.31 -6.17 -14.42
CA MET A 409 21.09 -7.29 -13.48
C MET A 409 21.75 -7.09 -12.11
N ARG A 410 22.84 -6.31 -12.03
CA ARG A 410 23.47 -5.95 -10.74
C ARG A 410 22.67 -4.90 -9.97
N LEU A 411 21.90 -4.07 -10.67
CA LEU A 411 21.07 -3.01 -10.05
C LEU A 411 19.73 -3.54 -9.57
N GLY A 412 19.18 -4.59 -10.20
CA GLY A 412 17.95 -5.21 -9.76
C GLY A 412 17.47 -6.34 -10.66
N PHE A 413 16.28 -6.84 -10.36
CA PHE A 413 15.62 -7.89 -11.11
C PHE A 413 14.52 -7.28 -12.00
N ASP A 414 14.59 -7.53 -13.30
CA ASP A 414 13.56 -7.18 -14.28
C ASP A 414 13.51 -8.23 -15.38
N THR A 415 12.30 -8.66 -15.77
CA THR A 415 12.10 -9.72 -16.75
C THR A 415 12.56 -9.33 -18.16
N GLU A 416 12.45 -8.06 -18.52
CA GLU A 416 12.89 -7.57 -19.83
C GLU A 416 14.40 -7.63 -19.98
N VAL A 417 15.16 -7.43 -18.89
CA VAL A 417 16.63 -7.54 -18.91
C VAL A 417 17.04 -8.96 -19.28
N PHE A 418 16.39 -9.97 -18.71
CA PHE A 418 16.62 -11.38 -19.06
C PHE A 418 16.23 -11.67 -20.51
N ASP A 419 15.12 -11.11 -20.97
CA ASP A 419 14.63 -11.29 -22.34
C ASP A 419 15.61 -10.71 -23.38
N TRP A 420 16.06 -9.47 -23.19
CA TRP A 420 17.06 -8.83 -24.05
C TRP A 420 18.41 -9.54 -23.98
N LYS A 421 18.80 -10.05 -22.81
CA LYS A 421 20.04 -10.82 -22.66
C LYS A 421 19.97 -12.15 -23.41
N ALA A 422 18.87 -12.88 -23.28
CA ALA A 422 18.64 -14.11 -24.04
C ALA A 422 18.65 -13.82 -25.56
N THR A 423 17.97 -12.76 -26.01
CA THR A 423 17.96 -12.35 -27.42
C THR A 423 19.36 -11.97 -27.93
N ALA A 424 20.16 -11.25 -27.14
CA ALA A 424 21.54 -10.93 -27.48
C ALA A 424 22.42 -12.19 -27.63
N LEU A 425 22.24 -13.16 -26.73
CA LEU A 425 22.96 -14.45 -26.77
C LEU A 425 22.53 -15.30 -27.97
N GLU A 426 21.24 -15.34 -28.29
CA GLU A 426 20.71 -16.04 -29.48
C GLU A 426 21.28 -15.43 -30.76
N ARG A 427 21.15 -14.10 -30.94
CA ARG A 427 21.61 -13.41 -32.15
C ARG A 427 23.14 -13.42 -32.32
N SER A 428 23.89 -13.57 -31.22
CA SER A 428 25.36 -13.75 -31.26
C SER A 428 25.81 -15.21 -31.40
N GLY A 429 24.88 -16.16 -31.57
CA GLY A 429 25.20 -17.59 -31.73
C GLY A 429 25.55 -18.33 -30.43
N ARG A 430 25.44 -17.68 -29.26
CA ARG A 430 25.73 -18.25 -27.93
C ARG A 430 24.51 -18.94 -27.34
N ARG A 431 23.91 -19.85 -28.11
CA ARG A 431 22.62 -20.48 -27.83
C ARG A 431 22.52 -21.16 -26.46
N ALA A 432 23.55 -21.92 -26.06
CA ALA A 432 23.57 -22.59 -24.75
C ALA A 432 23.45 -21.59 -23.57
N ALA A 433 24.08 -20.43 -23.68
CA ALA A 433 23.97 -19.37 -22.66
C ALA A 433 22.59 -18.69 -22.68
N ALA A 434 21.95 -18.56 -23.85
CA ALA A 434 20.59 -18.08 -23.96
C ALA A 434 19.60 -19.02 -23.24
N VAL A 435 19.73 -20.33 -23.48
CA VAL A 435 18.95 -21.37 -22.80
C VAL A 435 19.14 -21.31 -21.29
N ALA A 436 20.39 -21.15 -20.81
CA ALA A 436 20.66 -20.98 -19.39
C ALA A 436 19.96 -19.74 -18.80
N THR A 437 20.02 -18.60 -19.51
CA THR A 437 19.38 -17.34 -19.08
C THR A 437 17.84 -17.47 -19.00
N LEU A 438 17.22 -18.11 -19.99
CA LEU A 438 15.77 -18.33 -19.99
C LEU A 438 15.32 -19.35 -18.93
N ASN A 439 16.13 -20.38 -18.66
CA ASN A 439 15.88 -21.33 -17.57
C ASN A 439 15.96 -20.63 -16.20
N GLU A 440 16.95 -19.76 -16.00
CA GLU A 440 17.05 -18.93 -14.79
C GLU A 440 15.82 -18.04 -14.63
N LEU A 441 15.38 -17.38 -15.69
CA LEU A 441 14.15 -16.58 -15.65
C LEU A 441 12.92 -17.44 -15.33
N ALA A 442 12.76 -18.60 -15.96
CA ALA A 442 11.65 -19.51 -15.70
C ALA A 442 11.65 -20.05 -14.26
N TRP A 443 12.83 -20.15 -13.64
CA TRP A 443 12.99 -20.53 -12.24
C TRP A 443 12.64 -19.38 -11.29
N LEU A 444 13.05 -18.14 -11.59
CA LEU A 444 12.70 -16.94 -10.81
C LEU A 444 11.23 -16.56 -10.95
N ARG A 445 10.65 -16.77 -12.14
CA ARG A 445 9.30 -16.35 -12.56
C ARG A 445 8.53 -17.49 -13.23
N PRO A 446 8.15 -18.54 -12.48
CA PRO A 446 7.39 -19.66 -13.07
C PRO A 446 5.95 -19.30 -13.42
N ASP A 447 5.47 -18.13 -12.98
CA ASP A 447 4.20 -17.54 -13.38
C ASP A 447 4.18 -17.10 -14.85
N LEU A 448 5.36 -16.90 -15.45
CA LEU A 448 5.49 -16.53 -16.85
C LEU A 448 5.55 -17.78 -17.73
N ASN A 449 4.63 -17.86 -18.69
CA ASN A 449 4.61 -18.95 -19.66
C ASN A 449 5.59 -18.72 -20.83
N TRP A 450 5.84 -17.46 -21.19
CA TRP A 450 6.61 -17.11 -22.37
C TRP A 450 8.09 -17.56 -22.34
N PRO A 451 8.81 -17.60 -21.20
CA PRO A 451 10.20 -18.09 -21.19
C PRO A 451 10.28 -19.57 -21.58
N ARG A 452 9.32 -20.38 -21.13
CA ARG A 452 9.20 -21.80 -21.50
C ARG A 452 8.84 -21.98 -22.98
N GLN A 453 8.03 -21.09 -23.53
CA GLN A 453 7.71 -21.09 -24.96
C GLN A 453 8.95 -20.76 -25.80
N ARG A 454 9.74 -19.75 -25.42
CA ARG A 454 11.04 -19.46 -26.08
C ARG A 454 12.00 -20.65 -25.97
N LEU A 455 12.14 -21.25 -24.79
CA LEU A 455 12.97 -22.46 -24.60
C LEU A 455 12.54 -23.61 -25.51
N SER A 456 11.23 -23.87 -25.64
CA SER A 456 10.73 -24.91 -26.54
C SER A 456 11.00 -24.59 -28.01
N ALA A 457 10.91 -23.33 -28.42
CA ALA A 457 11.27 -22.92 -29.78
C ALA A 457 12.76 -23.13 -30.03
N LEU A 458 13.61 -22.79 -29.05
CA LEU A 458 15.05 -23.00 -29.15
C LEU A 458 15.40 -24.50 -29.25
N ASN A 459 14.81 -25.36 -28.44
CA ASN A 459 15.16 -26.79 -28.51
C ASN A 459 14.73 -27.45 -29.83
N ARG A 460 13.65 -26.99 -30.47
CA ARG A 460 13.18 -27.55 -31.76
C ARG A 460 14.08 -27.25 -32.95
N GLU A 461 14.74 -26.09 -32.98
CA GLU A 461 15.69 -25.80 -34.06
C GLU A 461 16.97 -26.67 -33.93
N ASP A 462 17.33 -27.10 -32.71
CA ASP A 462 18.47 -28.00 -32.49
C ASP A 462 18.17 -29.41 -33.04
N GLU A 463 16.96 -29.94 -32.79
CA GLU A 463 16.52 -31.23 -33.34
C GLU A 463 16.51 -31.23 -34.88
N ASN A 464 16.11 -30.12 -35.49
CA ASN A 464 16.14 -29.98 -36.96
C ASN A 464 17.57 -29.88 -37.51
N HIS A 465 18.48 -29.18 -36.83
CA HIS A 465 19.88 -29.07 -37.26
C HIS A 465 20.72 -30.34 -37.02
N GLU A 466 20.38 -31.15 -36.02
CA GLU A 466 20.99 -32.49 -35.84
C GLU A 466 20.41 -33.53 -36.80
N GLY A 467 19.13 -33.41 -37.17
CA GLY A 467 18.50 -34.25 -38.19
C GLY A 467 19.07 -34.06 -39.60
N ASP A 468 19.44 -32.83 -39.97
CA ASP A 468 20.07 -32.50 -41.27
C ASP A 468 21.54 -32.91 -41.38
N LYS A 469 22.17 -33.30 -40.27
CA LYS A 469 23.59 -33.74 -40.21
C LYS A 469 23.75 -35.27 -40.11
N ARG A 470 22.66 -36.03 -40.10
CA ARG A 470 22.64 -37.51 -40.15
C ARG A 470 22.18 -37.97 -41.52
#